data_AF-A0A350ZXH5-F1
#
_entry.id   AF-A0A350ZXH5-F1
#
_cell.length_a   1.000
_cell.length_b   1.000
_cell.length_c   1.000
_cell.angle_alpha   90.00
_cell.angle_beta   90.00
_cell.angle_gamma   90.00
#
_symmetry.space_group_name_H-M   'P 1'
#
loop_
_entity.id
_entity.type
_entity.pdbx_description
1 polymer ?
#
loop_
_entity_poly.entity_id
_entity_poly.type
_entity_poly.pdbx_seq_one_letter_code
_entity_poly.pdbx_strand_id
1 'polypeptide(L)'
;LNMSGKWFNVVAYGLNDKEEIDYDKMEALAREHKPRIIIAGASAYSLRIDFERFAKIAKEIGAIFWVDMAHYAGLIAAGFYPNPVPHADVVTSTTHKTLRGPRGGIILMKAEHEKAINSA
;
A
#
# COMPACT_ATOMS: atom_id res chain seq x y z
N LEU A 1 6.42 19.00 1.60
CA LEU A 1 7.68 18.41 2.11
C LEU A 1 7.49 16.92 2.22
N ASN A 2 8.34 16.09 1.62
CA ASN A 2 8.30 14.65 1.82
C ASN A 2 9.11 14.34 3.11
N MET A 3 8.41 14.03 4.21
CA MET A 3 9.05 13.73 5.51
C MET A 3 9.57 12.30 5.56
N SER A 4 8.82 11.34 5.00
CA SER A 4 9.19 9.92 5.03
C SER A 4 10.51 9.66 4.30
N GLY A 5 10.74 10.28 3.16
CA GLY A 5 12.00 10.20 2.42
C GLY A 5 13.18 10.90 3.11
N LYS A 6 12.95 11.69 4.17
CA LYS A 6 14.02 12.23 5.03
C LYS A 6 14.29 11.34 6.25
N TRP A 7 13.26 10.67 6.76
CA TRP A 7 13.33 9.90 8.00
C TRP A 7 13.63 8.42 7.79
N PHE A 8 13.29 7.87 6.62
CA PHE A 8 13.42 6.45 6.34
C PHE A 8 14.28 6.20 5.11
N ASN A 9 14.93 5.04 5.06
CA ASN A 9 15.60 4.54 3.87
C ASN A 9 14.55 4.00 2.88
N VAL A 10 14.53 4.54 1.66
CA VAL A 10 13.53 4.17 0.64
C VAL A 10 14.19 3.35 -0.46
N VAL A 11 13.65 2.17 -0.71
CA VAL A 11 13.97 1.35 -1.89
C VAL A 11 12.77 1.42 -2.83
N ALA A 12 12.95 2.07 -3.98
CA ALA A 12 11.88 2.24 -4.96
C ALA A 12 11.81 1.06 -5.92
N TYR A 13 10.60 0.58 -6.18
CA TYR A 13 10.29 -0.27 -7.34
C TYR A 13 9.58 0.57 -8.42
N GLY A 14 9.64 0.12 -9.68
CA GLY A 14 9.20 0.88 -10.84
C GLY A 14 8.19 0.15 -11.70
N LEU A 15 7.98 0.69 -12.91
CA LEU A 15 7.17 0.08 -13.95
C LEU A 15 8.05 -0.63 -14.99
N ASN A 16 7.48 -1.61 -15.68
CA ASN A 16 8.08 -2.26 -16.84
C ASN A 16 7.82 -1.44 -18.13
N ASP A 17 8.28 -1.94 -19.28
CA ASP A 17 8.10 -1.28 -20.59
C ASP A 17 6.63 -1.15 -21.04
N LYS A 18 5.71 -1.85 -20.37
CA LYS A 18 4.26 -1.77 -20.61
C LYS A 18 3.54 -0.84 -19.62
N GLU A 19 4.29 -0.09 -18.83
CA GLU A 19 3.79 0.79 -17.76
C GLU A 19 3.01 0.05 -16.66
N GLU A 20 3.22 -1.26 -16.50
CA GLU A 20 2.72 -2.06 -15.38
C GLU A 20 3.74 -2.07 -14.25
N ILE A 21 3.31 -2.23 -13.00
CA ILE A 21 4.25 -2.49 -11.89
C ILE A 21 5.16 -3.67 -12.28
N ASP A 22 6.47 -3.46 -12.22
CA ASP A 22 7.46 -4.50 -12.45
C ASP A 22 7.55 -5.36 -11.17
N TYR A 23 6.62 -6.31 -11.07
CA TYR A 23 6.50 -7.16 -9.87
C TYR A 23 7.72 -8.06 -9.66
N ASP A 24 8.35 -8.54 -10.74
CA ASP A 24 9.52 -9.42 -10.61
C ASP A 24 10.71 -8.65 -10.03
N LYS A 25 10.94 -7.42 -10.52
CA LYS A 25 11.96 -6.53 -9.96
C LYS A 25 11.62 -6.06 -8.56
N MET A 26 10.34 -5.74 -8.29
CA MET A 26 9.87 -5.37 -6.96
C MET A 26 10.14 -6.48 -5.95
N GLU A 27 9.85 -7.74 -6.29
CA GLU A 27 10.13 -8.87 -5.42
C GLU A 27 11.63 -9.15 -5.24
N ALA A 28 12.44 -9.01 -6.29
CA ALA A 28 13.89 -9.15 -6.20
C ALA A 28 14.48 -8.12 -5.21
N LEU A 29 14.07 -6.85 -5.33
CA LEU A 29 14.46 -5.78 -4.41
C LEU A 29 13.99 -6.06 -2.97
N ALA A 30 12.78 -6.60 -2.80
CA ALA A 30 12.24 -6.95 -1.49
C ALA A 30 13.07 -8.06 -0.82
N ARG A 31 13.50 -9.09 -1.57
CA ARG A 31 14.37 -10.18 -1.07
C ARG A 31 15.78 -9.68 -0.75
N GLU A 32 16.33 -8.79 -1.58
CA GLU A 32 17.66 -8.23 -1.41
C GLU A 32 17.74 -7.31 -0.18
N HIS A 33 16.82 -6.36 -0.08
CA HIS A 33 16.88 -5.30 0.94
C HIS A 33 16.12 -5.62 2.22
N LYS A 34 15.22 -6.60 2.20
CA LYS A 34 14.37 -7.02 3.33
C LYS A 34 13.76 -5.82 4.10
N PRO A 35 13.02 -4.92 3.42
CA PRO A 35 12.45 -3.76 4.06
C PRO A 35 11.48 -4.15 5.18
N ARG A 36 11.35 -3.32 6.21
CA ARG A 36 10.38 -3.55 7.30
C ARG A 36 8.93 -3.36 6.86
N ILE A 37 8.71 -2.57 5.81
CA ILE A 37 7.40 -2.22 5.27
C ILE A 37 7.48 -2.26 3.74
N ILE A 38 6.50 -2.90 3.11
CA ILE A 38 6.24 -2.78 1.67
C ILE A 38 4.97 -1.96 1.49
N ILE A 39 5.05 -0.90 0.69
CA ILE A 39 3.92 0.01 0.43
C ILE A 39 3.41 -0.22 -0.99
N ALA A 40 2.11 -0.45 -1.15
CA ALA A 40 1.44 -0.43 -2.46
C ALA A 40 0.38 0.67 -2.49
N GLY A 41 0.46 1.55 -3.49
CA GLY A 41 -0.46 2.67 -3.64
C GLY A 41 0.07 3.62 -4.69
N ALA A 42 -0.83 4.34 -5.35
CA ALA A 42 -0.44 5.24 -6.43
C ALA A 42 -1.36 6.46 -6.52
N SER A 43 -0.79 7.55 -7.02
CA SER A 43 -1.55 8.74 -7.40
C SER A 43 -1.88 8.75 -8.90
N ALA A 44 -0.98 8.22 -9.73
CA ALA A 44 -1.10 8.22 -11.19
C ALA A 44 -0.74 6.83 -11.73
N TYR A 45 -1.62 5.86 -11.50
CA TYR A 45 -1.51 4.51 -12.06
C TYR A 45 -2.92 4.03 -12.43
N SER A 46 -3.13 3.72 -13.71
CA SER A 46 -4.45 3.40 -14.27
C SER A 46 -4.83 1.93 -14.15
N LEU A 47 -3.84 1.05 -13.95
CA LEU A 47 -4.03 -0.40 -13.93
C LEU A 47 -4.38 -0.90 -12.52
N ARG A 48 -4.69 -2.19 -12.45
CA ARG A 48 -4.97 -2.88 -11.19
C ARG A 48 -3.67 -3.24 -10.47
N ILE A 49 -3.67 -3.08 -9.16
CA ILE A 49 -2.59 -3.53 -8.29
C ILE A 49 -2.94 -4.94 -7.80
N ASP A 50 -1.99 -5.88 -7.93
CA ASP A 50 -2.11 -7.23 -7.39
C ASP A 50 -1.73 -7.24 -5.91
N PHE A 51 -2.70 -6.92 -5.05
CA PHE A 51 -2.49 -6.88 -3.60
C PHE A 51 -2.15 -8.24 -2.99
N GLU A 52 -2.61 -9.34 -3.60
CA GLU A 52 -2.28 -10.68 -3.11
C GLU A 52 -0.80 -10.98 -3.33
N ARG A 53 -0.26 -10.61 -4.50
CA ARG A 53 1.16 -10.77 -4.81
C ARG A 53 2.06 -9.96 -3.87
N PHE A 54 1.69 -8.71 -3.59
CA PHE A 54 2.38 -7.90 -2.58
C PHE A 54 2.33 -8.52 -1.18
N ALA A 55 1.17 -9.04 -0.76
CA ALA A 55 1.03 -9.70 0.53
C ALA A 55 1.89 -10.97 0.64
N LYS A 56 2.01 -11.76 -0.44
CA LYS A 56 2.87 -12.94 -0.48
C LYS A 56 4.33 -12.59 -0.22
N ILE A 57 4.88 -11.60 -0.94
CA ILE A 57 6.29 -11.20 -0.74
C ILE A 57 6.51 -10.54 0.61
N ALA A 58 5.57 -9.70 1.09
CA ALA A 58 5.67 -9.10 2.42
C ALA A 58 5.74 -10.17 3.51
N LYS A 59 4.86 -11.19 3.43
CA LYS A 59 4.88 -12.33 4.34
C LYS A 59 6.15 -13.17 4.21
N GLU A 60 6.64 -13.39 3.00
CA GLU A 60 7.88 -14.13 2.72
C GLU A 60 9.08 -13.52 3.47
N ILE A 61 9.20 -12.20 3.45
CA ILE A 61 10.34 -11.49 4.06
C ILE A 61 10.09 -11.01 5.51
N GLY A 62 8.87 -11.19 6.04
CA GLY A 62 8.49 -10.71 7.37
C GLY A 62 8.28 -9.19 7.46
N ALA A 63 7.86 -8.55 6.36
CA ALA A 63 7.54 -7.12 6.30
C ALA A 63 6.05 -6.87 6.56
N ILE A 64 5.73 -5.68 7.06
CA ILE A 64 4.35 -5.17 7.10
C ILE A 64 3.93 -4.81 5.68
N PHE A 65 2.78 -5.32 5.23
CA PHE A 65 2.18 -4.88 3.98
C PHE A 65 1.20 -3.72 4.23
N TRP A 66 1.56 -2.53 3.72
CA TRP A 66 0.77 -1.32 3.82
C TRP A 66 0.21 -0.91 2.46
N VAL A 67 -1.11 -0.74 2.35
CA VAL A 67 -1.76 -0.17 1.16
C VAL A 67 -2.23 1.27 1.40
N ASP A 68 -1.87 2.20 0.52
CA ASP A 68 -2.53 3.51 0.42
C ASP A 68 -3.53 3.49 -0.76
N MET A 69 -4.82 3.44 -0.42
CA MET A 69 -5.90 3.35 -1.40
C MET A 69 -6.56 4.70 -1.72
N ALA A 70 -5.97 5.83 -1.34
CA ALA A 70 -6.62 7.14 -1.40
C ALA A 70 -7.33 7.47 -2.73
N HIS A 71 -6.73 7.14 -3.88
CA HIS A 71 -7.32 7.41 -5.20
C HIS A 71 -8.39 6.38 -5.61
N TYR A 72 -8.35 5.18 -5.04
CA TYR A 72 -9.25 4.07 -5.40
C TYR A 72 -10.37 3.82 -4.38
N ALA A 73 -10.35 4.50 -3.22
CA ALA A 73 -11.21 4.21 -2.07
C ALA A 73 -12.72 4.12 -2.39
N GLY A 74 -13.24 5.03 -3.21
CA GLY A 74 -14.66 4.97 -3.62
C GLY A 74 -14.98 3.79 -4.54
N LEU A 75 -14.06 3.45 -5.45
CA LEU A 75 -14.20 2.30 -6.35
C LEU A 75 -14.12 0.98 -5.57
N ILE A 76 -13.23 0.90 -4.58
CA ILE A 76 -13.11 -0.24 -3.68
C ILE A 76 -14.40 -0.40 -2.86
N ALA A 77 -14.90 0.68 -2.25
CA ALA A 77 -16.14 0.65 -1.46
C ALA A 77 -17.37 0.25 -2.29
N ALA A 78 -17.39 0.61 -3.58
CA ALA A 78 -18.44 0.23 -4.51
C ALA A 78 -18.23 -1.15 -5.19
N GLY A 79 -17.14 -1.85 -4.91
CA GLY A 79 -16.85 -3.18 -5.47
C GLY A 79 -16.32 -3.19 -6.91
N PHE A 80 -15.88 -2.05 -7.45
CA PHE A 80 -15.39 -1.92 -8.83
C PHE A 80 -13.86 -2.00 -8.98
N TYR A 81 -13.13 -2.03 -7.86
CA TYR A 81 -11.68 -2.19 -7.83
C TYR A 81 -11.30 -3.26 -6.79
N PRO A 82 -10.18 -4.01 -6.98
CA PRO A 82 -9.74 -5.02 -6.01
C PRO A 82 -9.68 -4.47 -4.58
N ASN A 83 -10.19 -5.25 -3.62
CA ASN A 83 -10.20 -4.86 -2.21
C ASN A 83 -8.86 -5.25 -1.54
N PRO A 84 -8.06 -4.30 -1.02
CA PRO A 84 -6.80 -4.61 -0.36
C PRO A 84 -6.97 -5.15 1.07
N VAL A 85 -8.12 -4.94 1.71
CA VAL A 85 -8.34 -5.22 3.15
C VAL A 85 -8.09 -6.70 3.53
N PRO A 86 -8.47 -7.70 2.73
CA PRO A 86 -8.16 -9.10 3.05
C PRO A 86 -6.66 -9.45 2.99
N HIS A 87 -5.85 -8.62 2.33
CA HIS A 87 -4.44 -8.91 2.05
C HIS A 87 -3.49 -8.09 2.91
N ALA A 88 -3.78 -6.80 3.10
CA ALA A 88 -2.92 -5.85 3.78
C ALA A 88 -2.97 -5.98 5.30
N ASP A 89 -1.87 -5.64 5.95
CA ASP A 89 -1.78 -5.51 7.40
C ASP A 89 -2.33 -4.16 7.86
N VAL A 90 -2.06 -3.12 7.05
CA VAL A 90 -2.54 -1.74 7.25
C VAL A 90 -3.05 -1.18 5.93
N VAL A 91 -4.20 -0.50 5.95
CA VAL A 91 -4.73 0.24 4.81
C VAL A 91 -4.99 1.68 5.22
N THR A 92 -4.41 2.64 4.52
CA THR A 92 -4.69 4.06 4.70
C THR A 92 -5.49 4.62 3.53
N SER A 93 -6.28 5.65 3.79
CA SER A 93 -6.95 6.39 2.73
C SER A 93 -7.26 7.81 3.14
N THR A 94 -7.35 8.70 2.15
CA THR A 94 -8.08 9.96 2.32
C THR A 94 -9.58 9.74 2.16
N THR A 95 -10.40 10.56 2.80
CA THR A 95 -11.87 10.46 2.72
C THR A 95 -12.51 11.26 1.58
N HIS A 96 -11.79 12.22 0.99
CA HIS A 96 -12.37 13.25 0.10
C HIS A 96 -12.24 13.00 -1.41
N LYS A 97 -11.47 12.00 -1.84
CA LYS A 97 -11.26 11.70 -3.27
C LYS A 97 -12.44 10.92 -3.83
N THR A 98 -12.21 9.74 -4.40
CA THR A 98 -13.28 8.88 -4.93
C THR A 98 -14.28 8.45 -3.87
N LEU A 99 -13.88 8.42 -2.58
CA LEU A 99 -14.79 8.17 -1.45
C LEU A 99 -15.76 9.34 -1.16
N ARG A 100 -15.50 10.54 -1.72
CA ARG A 100 -16.42 11.70 -1.78
C ARG A 100 -16.95 12.22 -0.44
N GLY A 101 -16.20 12.03 0.65
CA GLY A 101 -16.46 12.61 1.96
C GLY A 101 -15.78 13.98 2.19
N PRO A 102 -15.82 14.51 3.43
CA PRO A 102 -15.05 15.70 3.81
C PRO A 102 -13.54 15.43 3.80
N ARG A 103 -12.72 16.48 3.89
CA ARG A 103 -11.27 16.35 4.03
C ARG A 103 -10.90 15.67 5.35
N GLY A 104 -10.27 14.51 5.25
CA GLY A 104 -9.82 13.70 6.37
C GLY A 104 -9.04 12.48 5.88
N GLY A 105 -8.62 11.65 6.82
CA GLY A 105 -7.92 10.39 6.59
C GLY A 105 -8.44 9.29 7.51
N ILE A 106 -8.28 8.05 7.08
CA ILE A 106 -8.60 6.85 7.84
C ILE A 106 -7.43 5.88 7.81
N ILE A 107 -7.27 5.12 8.89
CA ILE A 107 -6.33 4.01 9.01
C ILE A 107 -7.17 2.78 9.39
N LEU A 108 -7.15 1.76 8.55
CA LEU A 108 -7.69 0.44 8.81
C LEU A 108 -6.51 -0.50 9.11
N MET A 109 -6.69 -1.42 10.04
CA MET A 109 -5.60 -2.29 10.49
C MET A 109 -6.16 -3.62 11.01
N LYS A 110 -5.32 -4.66 10.98
CA LYS A 110 -5.57 -5.87 11.75
C LYS A 110 -5.49 -5.58 13.25
N ALA A 111 -6.24 -6.34 14.05
CA ALA A 111 -6.33 -6.15 15.50
C ALA A 111 -4.96 -6.20 16.20
N GLU A 112 -4.03 -7.04 15.70
CA GLU A 112 -2.66 -7.15 16.24
C GLU A 112 -1.84 -5.83 16.16
N HIS A 113 -2.22 -4.90 15.29
CA HIS A 113 -1.56 -3.60 15.16
C HIS A 113 -2.23 -2.47 15.93
N GLU A 114 -3.40 -2.72 16.56
CA GLU A 114 -4.21 -1.68 17.21
C GLU A 114 -3.43 -0.90 18.26
N LYS A 115 -2.79 -1.61 19.19
CA LYS A 115 -2.03 -0.98 20.27
C LYS A 115 -0.88 -0.13 19.72
N ALA A 116 -0.16 -0.62 18.71
CA ALA A 116 0.99 0.08 18.15
C ALA A 116 0.60 1.35 17.39
N ILE A 117 -0.56 1.35 16.73
CA ILE A 117 -1.06 2.50 15.98
C ILE A 117 -1.72 3.53 16.92
N ASN A 118 -2.38 3.09 17.98
CA ASN A 118 -3.10 3.96 18.92
C ASN A 118 -2.27 4.38 20.15
N SER A 119 -1.00 3.98 20.27
CA SER A 119 -0.17 4.27 21.46
C SER A 119 0.40 5.70 21.51
N ALA A 120 -0.32 6.68 20.99
CA ALA A 120 0.03 8.10 21.12
C ALA A 120 -0.19 8.61 22.56
#